data_AF-A0A3M1D5Y8-F1
#
_entry.id   AF-A0A3M1D5Y8-F1
#
_cell.length_a   1.000
_cell.length_b   1.000
_cell.length_c   1.000
_cell.angle_alpha   90.00
_cell.angle_beta   90.00
_cell.angle_gamma   90.00
#
_symmetry.space_group_name_H-M   'P 1'
#
loop_
_entity.id
_entity.type
_entity.pdbx_description
1 polymer ?
#
loop_
_entity_poly.entity_id
_entity_poly.type
_entity_poly.pdbx_seq_one_letter_code
_entity_poly.pdbx_strand_id
1 'polypeptide(L)'
;MWVALPLPATRFIVTVWNEARVFVDTNILIYAIDADAGKKHERAREVVEQIWLARTGCLSTQVLSEWIVNLRKKLALDWRRVRKIVEPYLTWHVVTISPRDPLEAARIANRYGISYWDGLIVQAARQCGVRFLLTEDLNSGQVLEGVSVVNPLRR
;
A
#
# COMPACT_ATOMS: atom_id res chain seq x y z
N MET A 1 34.56 -18.25 9.98
CA MET A 1 33.86 -17.24 10.80
C MET A 1 33.54 -16.06 9.90
N TRP A 2 32.38 -16.09 9.25
CA TRP A 2 31.94 -15.02 8.33
C TRP A 2 31.07 -14.05 9.11
N VAL A 3 31.59 -12.84 9.35
CA VAL A 3 30.79 -11.73 9.89
C VAL A 3 30.04 -11.13 8.70
N ALA A 4 28.73 -11.34 8.64
CA ALA A 4 27.88 -10.71 7.64
C ALA A 4 27.88 -9.20 7.89
N LEU A 5 28.47 -8.43 6.97
CA LEU A 5 28.34 -6.98 6.93
C LEU A 5 26.85 -6.61 6.77
N PRO A 6 26.34 -5.62 7.52
CA PRO A 6 24.96 -5.18 7.37
C PRO A 6 24.74 -4.64 5.94
N LEU A 7 23.81 -5.23 5.20
CA LEU A 7 23.41 -4.74 3.89
C LEU A 7 22.83 -3.30 4.02
N PRO A 8 22.99 -2.45 3.00
CA PRO A 8 22.37 -1.12 3.01
C PRO A 8 20.85 -1.24 3.20
N ALA A 9 20.26 -0.35 4.00
CA ALA A 9 18.87 -0.42 4.45
C ALA A 9 17.86 -0.49 3.29
N THR A 10 18.21 -0.02 2.10
CA THR A 10 17.42 -0.13 0.87
C THR A 10 17.35 -1.58 0.38
N ARG A 11 18.48 -2.29 0.39
CA ARG A 11 18.57 -3.69 -0.03
C ARG A 11 17.90 -4.63 0.97
N PHE A 12 17.94 -4.31 2.27
CA PHE A 12 17.20 -5.04 3.30
C PHE A 12 15.68 -4.95 3.14
N ILE A 13 15.15 -3.76 2.88
CA ILE A 13 13.70 -3.59 2.65
C ILE A 13 13.27 -4.35 1.38
N VAL A 14 14.07 -4.25 0.31
CA VAL A 14 13.84 -4.97 -0.95
C VAL A 14 13.78 -6.48 -0.72
N THR A 15 14.71 -7.07 0.03
CA THR A 15 14.69 -8.51 0.34
C THR A 15 13.47 -8.90 1.18
N VAL A 16 13.08 -8.07 2.16
CA VAL A 16 11.95 -8.35 3.05
C VAL A 16 10.61 -8.35 2.32
N TRP A 17 10.42 -7.47 1.32
CA TRP A 17 9.21 -7.44 0.50
C TRP A 17 9.19 -8.53 -0.59
N ASN A 18 10.34 -9.13 -0.89
CA ASN A 18 10.46 -10.20 -1.88
C ASN A 18 9.91 -11.54 -1.35
N GLU A 19 9.81 -11.70 -0.03
CA GLU A 19 9.43 -12.97 0.61
C GLU A 19 8.05 -12.92 1.30
N ALA A 20 7.51 -11.72 1.58
CA ALA A 20 6.25 -11.53 2.28
C ALA A 20 5.26 -10.69 1.46
N ARG A 21 3.97 -11.06 1.48
CA ARG A 21 2.91 -10.22 0.90
C ARG A 21 2.86 -8.86 1.59
N VAL A 22 2.62 -7.81 0.80
CA VAL A 22 2.53 -6.42 1.26
C VAL A 22 1.23 -5.79 0.81
N PHE A 23 0.57 -5.04 1.69
CA PHE A 23 -0.60 -4.25 1.32
C PHE A 23 -0.17 -2.86 0.89
N VAL A 24 -0.71 -2.37 -0.22
CA VAL A 24 -0.38 -1.06 -0.77
C VAL A 24 -1.58 -0.14 -0.67
N ASP A 25 -1.40 1.00 -0.02
CA ASP A 25 -2.42 2.03 0.11
C ASP A 25 -2.54 2.88 -1.18
N THR A 26 -3.67 3.57 -1.33
CA THR A 26 -4.01 4.42 -2.47
C THR A 26 -2.96 5.52 -2.70
N ASN A 27 -2.43 6.14 -1.65
CA ASN A 27 -1.45 7.22 -1.77
C ASN A 27 -0.17 6.77 -2.53
N ILE A 28 0.34 5.56 -2.25
CA ILE A 28 1.52 5.00 -2.92
C ILE A 28 1.22 4.75 -4.40
N LEU A 29 0.06 4.18 -4.71
CA LEU A 29 -0.36 3.93 -6.10
C LEU A 29 -0.57 5.22 -6.90
N ILE A 30 -1.09 6.28 -6.27
CA ILE A 30 -1.22 7.59 -6.91
C ILE A 30 0.16 8.15 -7.24
N TYR A 31 1.09 8.16 -6.28
CA TYR A 31 2.43 8.67 -6.50
C TYR A 31 3.19 7.89 -7.57
N ALA A 32 2.98 6.58 -7.69
CA ALA A 32 3.59 5.78 -8.75
C ALA A 32 3.16 6.21 -10.18
N ILE A 33 2.05 6.95 -10.33
CA ILE A 33 1.54 7.43 -11.63
C ILE A 33 1.75 8.94 -11.80
N ASP A 34 1.64 9.71 -10.73
CA ASP A 34 1.74 11.17 -10.75
C ASP A 34 3.19 11.64 -10.97
N ALA A 35 3.55 11.94 -12.21
CA ALA A 35 4.90 12.38 -12.59
C ALA A 35 5.30 13.73 -11.96
N ASP A 36 4.32 14.56 -11.56
CA ASP A 36 4.57 15.87 -10.97
C ASP A 36 4.90 15.77 -9.46
N ALA A 37 4.81 14.58 -8.87
CA ALA A 37 5.13 14.35 -7.45
C ALA A 37 6.65 14.25 -7.14
N GLY A 38 7.52 14.44 -8.14
CA GLY A 38 8.97 14.53 -7.97
C GLY A 38 9.57 13.28 -7.31
N LYS A 39 10.37 13.45 -6.23
CA LYS A 39 11.01 12.32 -5.53
C LYS A 39 10.02 11.27 -5.03
N LYS A 40 8.80 11.67 -4.64
CA LYS A 40 7.77 10.72 -4.24
C LYS A 40 7.34 9.84 -5.41
N HIS A 41 7.29 10.38 -6.63
CA HIS A 41 7.00 9.61 -7.83
C HIS A 41 8.05 8.54 -8.09
N GLU A 42 9.33 8.95 -8.15
CA GLU A 42 10.46 8.06 -8.38
C GLU A 42 10.43 6.90 -7.37
N ARG A 43 10.27 7.25 -6.09
CA ARG A 43 10.29 6.26 -5.02
C ARG A 43 9.08 5.33 -5.04
N ALA A 44 7.88 5.86 -5.24
CA ALA A 44 6.67 5.05 -5.32
C ALA A 44 6.70 4.11 -6.53
N ARG A 45 7.19 4.60 -7.68
CA ARG A 45 7.36 3.78 -8.89
C ARG A 45 8.31 2.61 -8.66
N GLU A 46 9.48 2.86 -8.08
CA GLU A 46 10.44 1.79 -7.73
C GLU A 46 9.83 0.73 -6.82
N VAL A 47 9.11 1.18 -5.78
CA VAL A 47 8.46 0.30 -4.80
C VAL A 47 7.41 -0.57 -5.47
N VAL A 48 6.52 0.02 -6.27
CA VAL A 48 5.46 -0.71 -6.97
C VAL A 48 6.04 -1.70 -7.99
N GLU A 49 7.09 -1.31 -8.72
CA GLU A 49 7.79 -2.19 -9.67
C GLU A 49 8.40 -3.41 -8.96
N GLN A 50 9.03 -3.22 -7.80
CA GLN A 50 9.56 -4.33 -7.01
C GLN A 50 8.48 -5.30 -6.54
N ILE A 51 7.36 -4.78 -6.03
CA ILE A 51 6.21 -5.59 -5.59
C ILE A 51 5.63 -6.38 -6.77
N TRP A 52 5.58 -5.75 -7.94
CA TRP A 52 5.12 -6.38 -9.18
C TRP A 52 6.02 -7.56 -9.58
N LEU A 53 7.34 -7.36 -9.61
CA LEU A 53 8.32 -8.39 -9.93
C LEU A 53 8.29 -9.54 -8.92
N ALA A 54 8.11 -9.23 -7.64
CA ALA A 54 8.02 -10.21 -6.55
C ALA A 54 6.68 -10.96 -6.51
N ARG A 55 5.63 -10.43 -7.17
CA ARG A 55 4.25 -10.93 -7.09
C ARG A 55 3.70 -10.97 -5.66
N THR A 56 4.07 -10.01 -4.83
CA THR A 56 3.73 -9.96 -3.40
C THR A 56 2.64 -8.93 -3.05
N GLY A 57 2.10 -8.21 -4.04
CA GLY A 57 1.14 -7.14 -3.81
C GLY A 57 -0.25 -7.63 -3.33
N CYS A 58 -0.81 -6.91 -2.36
CA CYS A 58 -2.20 -7.00 -1.94
C CYS A 58 -2.90 -5.63 -1.97
N LEU A 59 -4.18 -5.61 -2.32
CA LEU A 59 -5.05 -4.44 -2.32
C LEU A 59 -6.43 -4.77 -1.72
N SER A 60 -7.26 -3.74 -1.53
CA SER A 60 -8.68 -3.90 -1.26
C SER A 60 -9.54 -3.32 -2.39
N THR A 61 -10.81 -3.71 -2.48
CA THR A 61 -11.78 -3.07 -3.37
C THR A 61 -11.98 -1.58 -3.06
N GLN A 62 -11.79 -1.16 -1.80
CA GLN A 62 -11.85 0.25 -1.42
C GLN A 62 -10.64 1.03 -1.95
N VAL A 63 -9.41 0.49 -1.84
CA VAL A 63 -8.22 1.09 -2.44
C VAL A 63 -8.38 1.25 -3.96
N LEU A 64 -8.88 0.21 -4.65
CA LEU A 64 -9.15 0.29 -6.09
C LEU A 64 -10.16 1.40 -6.43
N SER A 65 -11.24 1.51 -5.64
CA SER A 65 -12.29 2.52 -5.86
C SER A 65 -11.77 3.94 -5.65
N GLU A 66 -11.03 4.17 -4.57
CA GLU A 66 -10.40 5.46 -4.29
C GLU A 66 -9.36 5.82 -5.35
N TRP A 67 -8.57 4.85 -5.79
CA TRP A 67 -7.57 5.09 -6.80
C TRP A 67 -8.19 5.51 -8.13
N ILE A 68 -9.23 4.81 -8.59
CA ILE A 68 -10.00 5.18 -9.79
C ILE A 68 -10.51 6.62 -9.71
N VAL A 69 -11.11 7.00 -8.56
CA VAL A 69 -11.63 8.36 -8.35
C VAL A 69 -10.50 9.39 -8.37
N ASN A 70 -9.36 9.11 -7.75
CA ASN A 70 -8.22 10.01 -7.72
C ASN A 70 -7.55 10.16 -9.10
N LEU A 71 -7.40 9.08 -9.87
CA LEU A 71 -6.87 9.15 -11.25
C LEU A 71 -7.74 10.05 -12.14
N ARG A 72 -9.07 10.05 -11.94
CA ARG A 72 -9.99 10.96 -12.63
C ARG A 72 -9.88 12.40 -12.15
N LYS A 73 -9.88 12.61 -10.82
CA LYS A 73 -10.00 13.95 -10.23
C LYS A 73 -8.67 14.70 -10.19
N LYS A 74 -7.59 14.02 -9.83
CA LYS A 74 -6.27 14.64 -9.62
C LYS A 74 -5.42 14.63 -10.89
N LEU A 75 -5.45 13.52 -11.63
CA LEU A 75 -4.63 13.36 -12.85
C LEU A 75 -5.42 13.59 -14.15
N ALA A 76 -6.70 13.94 -14.06
CA ALA A 76 -7.58 14.24 -15.20
C ALA A 76 -7.61 13.16 -16.31
N LEU A 77 -7.29 11.90 -15.99
CA LEU A 77 -7.21 10.82 -16.98
C LEU A 77 -8.59 10.42 -17.49
N ASP A 78 -8.76 10.07 -18.77
CA ASP A 78 -10.03 9.53 -19.26
C ASP A 78 -10.35 8.12 -18.71
N TRP A 79 -11.62 7.69 -18.79
CA TRP A 79 -12.04 6.39 -18.26
C TRP A 79 -11.31 5.19 -18.89
N ARG A 80 -10.98 5.29 -20.18
CA ARG A 80 -10.25 4.24 -20.91
C ARG A 80 -8.84 4.09 -20.36
N ARG A 81 -8.16 5.21 -20.07
CA ARG A 81 -6.82 5.23 -19.48
C ARG A 81 -6.85 4.74 -18.04
N VAL A 82 -7.82 5.17 -17.24
CA VAL A 82 -8.02 4.67 -15.87
C VAL A 82 -8.17 3.16 -15.86
N ARG A 83 -9.06 2.60 -16.70
CA ARG A 83 -9.23 1.16 -16.80
C ARG A 83 -7.93 0.45 -17.18
N LYS A 84 -7.21 0.95 -18.20
CA LYS A 84 -5.92 0.38 -18.63
C LYS A 84 -4.86 0.36 -17.52
N ILE A 85 -4.89 1.33 -16.61
CA ILE A 85 -3.96 1.40 -15.47
C ILE A 85 -4.36 0.44 -14.36
N VAL A 86 -5.66 0.35 -14.03
CA VAL A 86 -6.14 -0.37 -12.85
C VAL A 86 -6.36 -1.86 -13.11
N GLU A 87 -6.82 -2.24 -14.31
CA GLU A 87 -7.15 -3.63 -14.67
C GLU A 87 -6.01 -4.63 -14.44
N PRO A 88 -4.73 -4.31 -14.75
CA PRO A 88 -3.61 -5.20 -14.42
C PRO A 88 -3.48 -5.52 -12.93
N TYR A 89 -3.83 -4.60 -12.02
CA TYR A 89 -3.71 -4.80 -10.57
C TYR A 89 -4.75 -5.77 -10.02
N LEU A 90 -5.75 -6.15 -10.81
CA LEU A 90 -6.68 -7.23 -10.45
C LEU A 90 -6.00 -8.60 -10.41
N THR A 91 -4.77 -8.71 -10.95
CA THR A 91 -3.93 -9.92 -10.82
C THR A 91 -3.24 -10.04 -9.46
N TRP A 92 -3.21 -8.96 -8.68
CA TRP A 92 -2.72 -9.01 -7.29
C TRP A 92 -3.77 -9.69 -6.40
N HIS A 93 -3.38 -10.01 -5.16
CA HIS A 93 -4.37 -10.46 -4.19
C HIS A 93 -5.27 -9.26 -3.82
N VAL A 94 -6.58 -9.36 -4.07
CA VAL A 94 -7.52 -8.29 -3.74
C VAL A 94 -8.54 -8.80 -2.73
N VAL A 95 -8.60 -8.17 -1.56
CA VAL A 95 -9.64 -8.44 -0.56
C VAL A 95 -10.85 -7.54 -0.78
N THR A 96 -12.04 -8.09 -0.53
CA THR A 96 -13.30 -7.34 -0.64
C THR A 96 -13.69 -6.78 0.72
N ILE A 97 -13.99 -5.48 0.79
CA ILE A 97 -14.62 -4.90 1.97
C ILE A 97 -16.02 -5.51 2.15
N SER A 98 -16.21 -6.23 3.24
CA SER A 98 -17.46 -6.87 3.65
C SER A 98 -18.33 -5.94 4.49
N PRO A 99 -19.63 -6.26 4.70
CA PRO A 99 -20.52 -5.45 5.54
C PRO A 99 -20.08 -5.30 7.01
N ARG A 100 -19.20 -6.18 7.51
CA ARG A 100 -18.69 -6.11 8.89
C ARG A 100 -17.46 -5.22 9.04
N ASP A 101 -16.73 -4.98 7.95
CA ASP A 101 -15.46 -4.26 7.99
C ASP A 101 -15.57 -2.79 8.45
N PRO A 102 -16.64 -2.05 8.15
CA PRO A 102 -16.84 -0.72 8.74
C PRO A 102 -16.85 -0.72 10.27
N LEU A 103 -17.40 -1.76 10.90
CA LEU A 103 -17.44 -1.84 12.37
C LEU A 103 -16.06 -2.18 12.95
N GLU A 104 -15.31 -3.07 12.29
CA GLU A 104 -13.92 -3.36 12.67
C GLU A 104 -13.02 -2.14 12.46
N ALA A 105 -13.20 -1.40 11.36
CA ALA A 105 -12.48 -0.16 11.09
C ALA A 105 -12.72 0.88 12.19
N ALA A 106 -13.98 1.05 12.63
CA ALA A 106 -14.31 1.94 13.74
C ALA A 106 -13.66 1.48 15.06
N ARG A 107 -13.65 0.16 15.34
CA ARG A 107 -12.96 -0.41 16.51
C ARG A 107 -11.46 -0.13 16.47
N ILE A 108 -10.82 -0.33 15.32
CA ILE A 108 -9.38 -0.10 15.12
C ILE A 108 -9.06 1.40 15.27
N ALA A 109 -9.84 2.26 14.61
CA ALA A 109 -9.70 3.71 14.69
C ALA A 109 -9.75 4.19 16.15
N ASN A 110 -10.75 3.74 16.90
CA ASN A 110 -10.88 4.07 18.33
C ASN A 110 -9.71 3.52 19.16
N ARG A 111 -9.29 2.27 18.91
CA ARG A 111 -8.21 1.62 19.66
C ARG A 111 -6.86 2.31 19.49
N TYR A 112 -6.55 2.77 18.28
CA TYR A 112 -5.24 3.30 17.93
C TYR A 112 -5.20 4.82 17.75
N GLY A 113 -6.34 5.51 17.88
CA GLY A 113 -6.42 6.96 17.71
C GLY A 113 -6.13 7.42 16.28
N ILE A 114 -6.52 6.63 15.27
CA ILE A 114 -6.35 6.93 13.85
C ILE A 114 -7.71 7.26 13.21
N SER A 115 -7.71 7.76 11.97
CA SER A 115 -8.97 8.04 11.28
C SER A 115 -9.73 6.75 10.97
N TYR A 116 -11.05 6.86 10.76
CA TYR A 116 -11.87 5.73 10.31
C TYR A 116 -11.32 5.11 9.00
N TRP A 117 -10.92 5.94 8.05
CA TRP A 117 -10.42 5.49 6.74
C TRP A 117 -9.10 4.74 6.88
N ASP A 118 -8.18 5.23 7.73
CA ASP A 118 -6.95 4.51 8.05
C ASP A 118 -7.24 3.19 8.77
N GLY A 119 -8.22 3.18 9.66
CA GLY A 119 -8.70 1.96 10.33
C GLY A 119 -9.22 0.92 9.34
N LEU A 120 -9.90 1.36 8.27
CA LEU A 120 -10.39 0.48 7.21
C LEU A 120 -9.25 -0.10 6.36
N ILE A 121 -8.22 0.71 6.06
CA ILE A 121 -7.00 0.24 5.39
C ILE A 121 -6.28 -0.82 6.23
N VAL A 122 -6.14 -0.58 7.54
CA VAL A 122 -5.52 -1.55 8.47
C VAL A 122 -6.33 -2.85 8.52
N GLN A 123 -7.67 -2.77 8.60
CA GLN A 123 -8.52 -3.95 8.56
C GLN A 123 -8.34 -4.75 7.26
N ALA A 124 -8.30 -4.07 6.11
CA ALA A 124 -8.09 -4.73 4.82
C ALA A 124 -6.69 -5.37 4.71
N ALA A 125 -5.65 -4.68 5.19
CA ALA A 125 -4.30 -5.25 5.26
C ALA A 125 -4.27 -6.51 6.15
N ARG A 126 -4.95 -6.47 7.30
CA ARG A 126 -5.09 -7.64 8.17
C ARG A 126 -5.78 -8.80 7.48
N GLN A 127 -6.86 -8.55 6.73
CA GLN A 127 -7.56 -9.58 5.95
C GLN A 127 -6.70 -10.22 4.86
N CYS A 128 -5.83 -9.44 4.21
CA CYS A 128 -4.85 -9.98 3.25
C CYS A 128 -3.82 -10.92 3.89
N GLY A 129 -3.72 -10.95 5.23
CA GLY A 129 -2.69 -11.67 5.95
C GLY A 129 -1.29 -11.14 5.70
N VAL A 130 -1.15 -9.84 5.38
CA VAL A 130 0.15 -9.24 5.08
C VAL A 130 0.90 -8.89 6.36
N ARG A 131 2.23 -8.87 6.26
CA ARG A 131 3.08 -8.38 7.35
C ARG A 131 3.26 -6.86 7.31
N PHE A 132 3.24 -6.27 6.11
CA PHE A 132 3.53 -4.86 5.91
C PHE A 132 2.39 -4.12 5.21
N LEU A 133 2.07 -2.94 5.72
CA LEU A 133 1.21 -1.94 5.09
C LEU A 133 2.08 -0.78 4.61
N LEU A 134 2.06 -0.50 3.31
CA LEU A 134 2.76 0.63 2.70
C LEU A 134 1.80 1.82 2.58
N THR A 135 2.05 2.87 3.34
CA THR A 135 1.21 4.08 3.34
C THR A 135 2.01 5.31 3.77
N GLU A 136 1.64 6.49 3.23
CA GLU A 136 2.16 7.76 3.69
C GLU A 136 1.50 8.26 4.99
N ASP A 137 0.21 7.99 5.16
CA ASP A 137 -0.67 8.70 6.10
C ASP A 137 -0.53 8.21 7.55
N LEU A 138 0.05 7.03 7.76
CA LEU A 138 0.28 6.45 9.08
C LEU A 138 1.75 6.57 9.53
N ASN A 139 1.95 6.61 10.85
CA ASN A 139 3.29 6.65 11.45
C ASN A 139 4.09 5.39 11.11
N SER A 140 5.16 5.56 10.33
CA SER A 140 6.06 4.45 9.97
C SER A 140 6.73 3.86 11.22
N GLY A 141 6.78 2.53 11.30
CA GLY A 141 7.39 1.79 12.42
C GLY A 141 6.39 1.31 13.48
N GLN A 142 5.14 1.75 13.45
CA GLN A 142 4.11 1.23 14.35
C GLN A 142 3.57 -0.13 13.86
N VAL A 143 2.97 -0.89 14.78
CA VAL A 143 2.27 -2.15 14.49
C VAL A 143 0.80 -2.02 14.88
N LEU A 144 -0.09 -2.18 13.90
CA LEU A 144 -1.54 -2.05 14.07
C LEU A 144 -2.20 -3.37 13.74
N GLU A 145 -2.89 -3.97 14.71
CA GLU A 145 -3.53 -5.30 14.56
C GLU A 145 -2.59 -6.38 13.96
N GLY A 146 -1.29 -6.32 14.31
CA GLY A 146 -0.26 -7.25 13.81
C GLY A 146 0.37 -6.85 12.47
N VAL A 147 -0.07 -5.77 11.83
CA VAL A 147 0.48 -5.25 10.57
C VAL A 147 1.50 -4.15 10.84
N SER A 148 2.72 -4.30 10.32
CA SER A 148 3.77 -3.28 10.43
C SER A 148 3.58 -2.18 9.38
N VAL A 149 3.45 -0.94 9.82
CA VAL A 149 3.30 0.23 8.95
C VAL A 149 4.66 0.69 8.46
N VAL A 150 4.79 0.91 7.15
CA VAL A 150 5.99 1.43 6.51
C VAL A 150 5.62 2.58 5.59
N ASN A 151 6.24 3.74 5.77
CA ASN A 151 6.19 4.82 4.79
C ASN A 151 7.40 4.69 3.85
N PRO A 152 7.22 4.23 2.60
CA PRO A 152 8.34 3.98 1.70
C PRO A 152 8.92 5.27 1.08
N LEU A 153 8.29 6.43 1.29
CA LEU A 153 8.60 7.71 0.65
C LEU A 153 9.54 8.61 1.47
N ARG A 154 9.82 8.27 2.74
CA ARG A 154 10.63 9.09 3.67
C ARG A 154 12.16 8.87 3.55
N ARG A 155 12.65 8.39 2.41
CA ARG A 155 14.09 8.12 2.21
C ARG A 155 14.67 8.92 1.06
#